data_AF-A0A1J5D8D0-F1
#
_entry.id   AF-A0A1J5D8D0-F1
#
_cell.length_a   1.000
_cell.length_b   1.000
_cell.length_c   1.000
_cell.angle_alpha   90.00
_cell.angle_beta   90.00
_cell.angle_gamma   90.00
#
_symmetry.space_group_name_H-M   'P 1'
#
loop_
_entity.id
_entity.type
_entity.pdbx_description
1 polymer ?
#
loop_
_entity_poly.entity_id
_entity_poly.type
_entity_poly.pdbx_seq_one_letter_code
_entity_poly.pdbx_strand_id
1 'polypeptide(L)' 'MAKTILIPENSIIEMLKALPEDALMGIFSKILVQSDISPLTDEEEASYKKALKEYEKGEVISWEDLK' A
#
# COMPACT_ATOMS: atom_id res chain seq x y z
N MET A 1 33.02 -4.42 20.27
CA MET A 1 31.79 -3.77 20.76
C MET A 1 31.18 -3.00 19.61
N ALA A 2 29.91 -3.22 19.27
CA ALA A 2 29.24 -2.45 18.22
C ALA A 2 28.97 -1.03 18.73
N LYS A 3 29.31 -0.02 17.93
CA LYS A 3 29.10 1.38 18.28
C LYS A 3 27.71 1.78 17.79
N THR A 4 26.75 1.92 18.71
CA THR A 4 25.38 2.33 18.36
C THR A 4 25.35 3.83 18.07
N ILE A 5 24.88 4.21 16.88
CA ILE A 5 24.68 5.61 16.49
C ILE A 5 23.18 5.90 16.57
N LEU A 6 22.81 6.94 17.30
CA LEU A 6 21.43 7.43 17.38
C LEU A 6 21.23 8.47 16.28
N ILE A 7 20.30 8.20 15.37
CA ILE A 7 19.90 9.13 14.31
C ILE A 7 18.54 9.73 14.68
N PRO A 8 18.39 11.07 14.69
CA PRO A 8 17.08 11.69 14.90
C PRO A 8 16.11 11.29 13.80
N GLU A 9 14.88 10.94 14.17
CA GLU A 9 13.83 10.54 13.22
C GLU A 9 13.64 11.57 12.10
N ASN A 10 13.62 12.86 12.45
CA ASN A 10 13.50 13.95 11.49
C ASN A 10 14.62 13.95 10.43
N SER A 11 15.84 13.53 10.79
CA SER A 11 16.94 13.44 9.82
C SER A 11 16.67 12.36 8.77
N ILE A 12 16.04 11.25 9.17
CA ILE A 12 15.64 10.18 8.24
C ILE A 12 14.51 10.67 7.33
N ILE A 13 13.52 11.36 7.90
CA ILE A 13 12.39 11.91 7.14
C ILE A 13 12.87 12.90 6.07
N GLU A 14 13.79 13.81 6.41
CA GLU A 14 14.34 14.75 5.44
C GLU A 14 15.17 14.06 4.35
N MET A 15 15.90 13.00 4.67
CA MET A 15 16.60 12.19 3.68
C MET A 15 15.64 11.50 2.71
N LEU A 16 14.51 10.98 3.20
CA LEU A 16 13.48 10.37 2.36
C LEU A 16 12.82 11.41 1.45
N LYS A 17 12.48 12.59 1.95
CA LYS A 17 11.89 13.68 1.15
C LYS A 17 12.77 14.12 -0.02
N ALA A 18 14.08 13.94 0.08
CA ALA A 18 15.02 14.28 -0.99
C ALA A 18 15.05 13.24 -2.14
N LEU A 19 14.42 12.08 -1.97
CA LEU A 19 14.39 11.05 -2.99
C LEU A 19 13.35 11.35 -4.07
N PRO A 20 13.61 10.92 -5.32
CA PRO A 20 12.60 10.88 -6.37
C PRO A 20 11.37 10.04 -6.00
N GLU A 21 10.23 10.38 -6.57
CA GLU A 21 8.94 9.73 -6.28
C GLU A 21 8.95 8.23 -6.56
N ASP A 22 9.54 7.80 -7.67
CA ASP A 22 9.67 6.38 -8.05
C ASP A 22 10.50 5.59 -7.02
N ALA A 23 11.58 6.18 -6.51
CA ALA A 23 12.40 5.60 -5.46
C ALA A 23 11.61 5.49 -4.13
N LEU A 24 10.85 6.52 -3.77
CA LEU A 24 9.98 6.50 -2.59
C LEU A 24 8.90 5.43 -2.71
N MET A 25 8.23 5.34 -3.86
CA MET A 25 7.23 4.31 -4.13
C MET A 25 7.83 2.91 -4.03
N GLY A 26 9.05 2.69 -4.51
CA GLY A 26 9.76 1.42 -4.37
C GLY A 26 10.10 1.06 -2.91
N ILE A 27 10.48 2.05 -2.10
CA ILE A 27 10.75 1.86 -0.67
C ILE A 27 9.46 1.54 0.08
N PHE A 28 8.42 2.35 -0.11
CA PHE A 28 7.14 2.17 0.58
C PHE A 28 6.44 0.89 0.15
N SER A 29 6.51 0.51 -1.13
CA SER A 29 5.97 -0.78 -1.60
C SER A 29 6.58 -1.95 -0.84
N LYS A 30 7.90 -1.96 -0.59
CA LYS A 30 8.56 -3.05 0.13
C LYS A 30 8.28 -3.08 1.63
N ILE A 31 7.94 -1.93 2.23
CA ILE A 31 7.75 -1.81 3.68
C ILE A 31 6.27 -1.95 4.06
N LEU A 32 5.38 -1.30 3.29
CA LEU A 32 3.95 -1.21 3.60
C LEU A 32 3.15 -2.35 2.98
N VAL A 33 3.57 -2.86 1.82
CA VAL A 33 2.91 -4.03 1.21
C VAL A 33 3.50 -5.27 1.84
N GLN A 34 3.07 -5.56 3.07
CA GLN A 34 3.17 -6.91 3.58
C GLN A 34 2.14 -7.71 2.81
N SER A 35 2.60 -8.51 1.84
CA SER A 35 1.72 -9.36 1.04
C SER A 35 1.07 -10.39 1.95
N ASP A 36 -0.18 -10.16 2.31
CA ASP A 36 -1.01 -11.17 2.93
C ASP A 36 -1.33 -12.24 1.88
N ILE A 37 -0.74 -13.41 2.07
CA ILE A 37 -0.92 -14.59 1.23
C ILE A 37 -1.82 -15.62 1.92
N SER A 38 -2.46 -15.26 3.03
CA SER A 38 -3.44 -16.12 3.67
C SER A 38 -4.64 -16.32 2.73
N PRO A 39 -5.29 -17.51 2.78
CA PRO A 39 -6.55 -17.70 2.07
C PRO A 39 -7.57 -16.67 2.55
N LEU A 40 -8.39 -16.17 1.62
CA LEU A 40 -9.53 -15.33 1.98
C LEU A 40 -10.41 -16.05 2.99
N THR A 41 -10.83 -15.32 4.01
CA THR A 41 -11.92 -15.74 4.88
C THR A 41 -13.24 -15.83 4.09
N ASP A 42 -14.23 -16.53 4.63
CA ASP A 42 -15.55 -16.64 3.99
C ASP A 42 -16.19 -15.26 3.74
N GLU A 43 -15.96 -14.30 4.65
CA GLU A 43 -16.45 -12.92 4.53
C GLU A 43 -15.75 -12.17 3.40
N GLU A 44 -14.42 -12.28 3.31
CA GLU A 44 -13.64 -11.66 2.24
C GLU A 44 -13.95 -12.27 0.87
N GLU A 45 -14.12 -13.60 0.80
CA GLU A 45 -14.50 -14.28 -0.44
C GLU A 45 -15.90 -13.85 -0.89
N ALA A 46 -16.87 -13.74 0.03
CA ALA A 46 -18.20 -13.25 -0.27
C ALA A 46 -18.17 -11.79 -0.76
N SER A 47 -17.39 -10.94 -0.11
CA SER A 47 -17.19 -9.54 -0.51
C SER A 47 -16.57 -9.44 -1.91
N TYR A 48 -15.51 -10.21 -2.18
CA TYR A 48 -14.88 -10.28 -3.49
C TYR A 48 -15.85 -10.72 -4.59
N LYS A 49 -16.61 -11.81 -4.35
CA LYS A 49 -17.61 -12.31 -5.31
C LYS A 49 -18.72 -11.29 -5.57
N LYS A 50 -19.10 -10.50 -4.57
CA LYS A 50 -20.07 -9.41 -4.73
C LYS A 50 -19.50 -8.29 -5.61
N ALA A 51 -18.31 -7.81 -5.28
CA ALA A 51 -17.64 -6.75 -6.04
C ALA A 51 -17.40 -7.16 -7.51
N LEU A 52 -17.03 -8.42 -7.76
CA LEU A 52 -16.85 -8.94 -9.11
C LEU A 52 -18.15 -8.88 -9.92
N LYS A 53 -19.30 -9.22 -9.31
CA LYS A 53 -20.61 -9.13 -9.98
C LYS A 53 -21.02 -7.68 -10.27
N GLU A 54 -20.74 -6.76 -9.34
CA GLU A 54 -21.00 -5.32 -9.53
C GLU A 54 -20.17 -4.79 -10.70
N TYR A 55 -18.89 -5.19 -10.78
CA TYR A 55 -18.02 -4.88 -11.91
C TYR A 55 -18.54 -5.42 -13.24
N GLU A 56 -18.93 -6.69 -13.31
CA GLU A 56 -19.50 -7.31 -14.52
C GLU A 56 -20.78 -6.61 -15.00
N LYS A 57 -21.55 -6.04 -14.07
CA LYS A 57 -22.77 -5.27 -14.38
C LYS A 57 -22.52 -3.81 -14.72
N GLY A 58 -21.28 -3.32 -14.59
CA GLY A 58 -20.96 -1.91 -14.74
C GLY A 58 -21.49 -1.03 -13.60
N GLU A 59 -21.78 -1.62 -12.44
CA GLU A 59 -22.21 -0.93 -11.21
C GLU A 59 -20.99 -0.36 -10.45
N VAL A 60 -19.94 0.03 -11.17
CA VAL A 60 -18.69 0.59 -10.65
C VAL A 60 -18.51 2.03 -11.11
N ILE A 61 -17.83 2.83 -10.29
CA ILE A 61 -17.54 4.24 -10.57
C ILE A 61 -16.05 4.34 -10.91
N SER A 62 -15.71 5.07 -11.97
CA SER A 62 -14.30 5.33 -12.30
C SER A 62 -13.67 6.21 -11.24
N TRP A 63 -12.40 5.96 -10.91
CA TRP A 63 -11.69 6.77 -9.91
C TRP A 63 -11.61 8.25 -10.32
N GLU A 64 -11.57 8.52 -11.62
CA GLU A 64 -11.58 9.87 -12.20
C GLU A 64 -12.92 10.61 -12.00
N ASP A 65 -14.00 9.86 -11.78
CA ASP A 65 -15.36 10.37 -11.59
C ASP A 65 -15.68 10.68 -10.12
N LEU A 66 -14.81 10.28 -9.18
CA LEU A 66 -14.95 10.52 -7.73
C LEU A 66 -14.51 11.94 -7.29
N LYS A 67 -14.49 12.90 -8.21
CA LYS A 67 -14.03 14.29 -7.98
C LYS A 67 -14.82 15.05 -6.92
#